data_AF-A0A3D1KJ88-F1
#
_entry.id   AF-A0A3D1KJ88-F1
#
_cell.length_a   1.000
_cell.length_b   1.000
_cell.length_c   1.000
_cell.angle_alpha   90.00
_cell.angle_beta   90.00
_cell.angle_gamma   90.00
#
_symmetry.space_group_name_H-M   'P 1'
#
loop_
_entity.id
_entity.type
_entity.pdbx_description
1 polymer ?
#
loop_
_entity_poly.entity_id
_entity_poly.type
_entity_poly.pdbx_seq_one_letter_code
_entity_poly.pdbx_strand_id
1 'polypeptide(L)'
;MDLKRYFKNSIPFFPHRRNYAEALKWLNLWRPKILSNSLKPQELKTQFGLEPIDIERLSPEFIQHALDILTYSEFDQTYNQEAIYDFFLQGDFAPGDNIQLPVIRKLIKEGLGLMQTSQDPAHGFTHAIRCGRLAKILYQALRPAHPRLDWGVLATAAIWHDIYRINHLGFLYSKNSLWRKALRKIDILQDLIIYSIHRQDSIGSSLFFLKQSRKRLPKQLRAQIAIAILGEHTFEFLEEKFYPGISVYKNIILNADVIDMVSTGRWEETHRNVILRHQTDRAFLKRMITLNALFNISRAKNKVTFPLAHQLYQLAQKTLYQHGMRYYPDDAKMMKELLMDKPS
;
A
#
# COMPACT_ATOMS: atom_id res chain seq x y z
N MET A 1 -18.77 -13.54 -11.69
CA MET A 1 -17.83 -14.41 -10.95
C MET A 1 -18.57 -15.01 -9.76
N ASP A 2 -18.69 -16.34 -9.68
CA ASP A 2 -19.47 -17.01 -8.62
C ASP A 2 -18.63 -17.14 -7.34
N LEU A 3 -18.81 -16.19 -6.43
CA LEU A 3 -18.09 -16.12 -5.14
C LEU A 3 -18.23 -17.42 -4.33
N LYS A 4 -19.37 -18.12 -4.43
CA LYS A 4 -19.58 -19.40 -3.71
C LYS A 4 -18.63 -20.49 -4.18
N ARG A 5 -18.26 -20.53 -5.46
CA ARG A 5 -17.33 -21.53 -6.01
C ARG A 5 -15.88 -21.25 -5.59
N TYR A 6 -15.51 -19.98 -5.42
CA TYR A 6 -14.18 -19.56 -4.94
C TYR A 6 -13.95 -19.96 -3.46
N PHE A 7 -14.95 -19.76 -2.60
CA PHE A 7 -14.87 -20.12 -1.18
C PHE A 7 -15.10 -21.61 -0.87
N LYS A 8 -15.75 -22.35 -1.77
CA LYS A 8 -15.98 -23.81 -1.59
C LYS A 8 -14.74 -24.64 -1.98
N ASN A 9 -13.86 -24.08 -2.81
CA ASN A 9 -12.60 -24.71 -3.23
C ASN A 9 -11.36 -24.21 -2.46
N SER A 10 -11.52 -23.27 -1.51
CA SER A 10 -10.47 -22.96 -0.53
C SER A 10 -10.40 -24.08 0.51
N ILE A 11 -9.71 -25.16 0.13
CA ILE A 11 -9.31 -26.29 0.98
C ILE A 11 -8.58 -25.74 2.23
N PRO A 12 -8.72 -26.33 3.43
CA PRO A 12 -7.93 -25.97 4.60
C PRO A 12 -6.45 -26.22 4.30
N PHE A 13 -5.72 -25.14 4.00
CA PHE A 13 -4.33 -25.21 3.59
C PHE A 13 -3.40 -25.03 4.79
N PHE A 14 -2.82 -26.14 5.26
CA PHE A 14 -1.70 -26.17 6.20
C PHE A 14 -0.58 -27.06 5.66
N PRO A 15 0.59 -26.50 5.29
CA PRO A 15 1.83 -27.20 5.51
C PRO A 15 2.27 -26.88 6.94
N HIS A 16 2.12 -27.86 7.85
CA HIS A 16 2.95 -27.89 9.04
C HIS A 16 4.41 -27.98 8.56
N ARG A 17 5.25 -27.03 9.01
CA ARG A 17 6.71 -26.97 8.78
C ARG A 17 7.13 -26.54 7.36
N ARG A 18 7.17 -25.22 7.11
CA ARG A 18 8.18 -24.62 6.23
C ARG A 18 8.82 -23.43 6.96
N ASN A 19 10.13 -23.35 6.89
CA ASN A 19 10.95 -22.49 7.73
C ASN A 19 10.82 -21.03 7.25
N TYR A 20 9.97 -20.22 7.88
CA TYR A 20 9.68 -18.82 7.51
C TYR A 20 10.92 -17.90 7.47
N ALA A 21 12.04 -18.34 8.06
CA ALA A 21 13.34 -17.70 7.88
C ALA A 21 13.81 -17.70 6.41
N GLU A 22 13.32 -18.61 5.56
CA GLU A 22 13.75 -18.74 4.16
C GLU A 22 13.09 -17.76 3.19
N ALA A 23 11.87 -17.29 3.47
CA ALA A 23 11.15 -16.31 2.62
C ALA A 23 11.88 -14.95 2.56
N LEU A 24 12.39 -14.49 3.70
CA LEU A 24 13.25 -13.31 3.75
C LEU A 24 14.69 -13.58 3.29
N LYS A 25 15.19 -14.83 3.33
CA LYS A 25 16.54 -15.12 2.85
C LYS A 25 16.68 -14.81 1.37
N TRP A 26 15.69 -15.11 0.52
CA TRP A 26 15.77 -14.76 -0.90
C TRP A 26 15.76 -13.25 -1.13
N LEU A 27 14.85 -12.51 -0.51
CA LEU A 27 14.85 -11.04 -0.57
C LEU A 27 16.18 -10.46 -0.08
N ASN A 28 16.69 -10.93 1.05
CA ASN A 28 17.97 -10.49 1.61
C ASN A 28 19.19 -10.93 0.79
N LEU A 29 19.13 -12.06 0.07
CA LEU A 29 20.18 -12.51 -0.84
C LEU A 29 20.25 -11.61 -2.09
N TRP A 30 19.11 -11.13 -2.58
CA TRP A 30 19.07 -10.23 -3.73
C TRP A 30 19.28 -8.77 -3.36
N ARG A 31 18.97 -8.36 -2.13
CA ARG A 31 19.12 -6.97 -1.65
C ARG A 31 20.49 -6.34 -1.95
N PRO A 32 21.65 -6.98 -1.72
CA PRO A 32 22.94 -6.39 -2.11
C PRO A 32 23.10 -6.21 -3.62
N LYS A 33 22.57 -7.13 -4.43
CA LYS A 33 22.60 -7.04 -5.91
C LYS A 33 21.63 -6.01 -6.45
N ILE A 34 20.46 -5.88 -5.81
CA ILE A 34 19.51 -4.81 -6.04
C ILE A 34 20.23 -3.51 -5.72
N LEU A 35 20.62 -3.24 -4.47
CA LEU A 35 21.26 -1.99 -4.02
C LEU A 35 22.50 -1.56 -4.84
N SER A 36 23.24 -2.50 -5.44
CA SER A 36 24.44 -2.24 -6.26
C SER A 36 24.18 -2.09 -7.76
N ASN A 37 22.93 -2.08 -8.21
CA ASN A 37 22.53 -2.04 -9.63
C ASN A 37 23.22 -3.12 -10.49
N SER A 38 23.43 -4.31 -9.94
CA SER A 38 24.24 -5.35 -10.58
C SER A 38 23.43 -6.50 -11.20
N LEU A 39 22.10 -6.38 -11.21
CA LEU A 39 21.20 -7.43 -11.73
C LEU A 39 21.20 -7.46 -13.26
N LYS A 40 21.62 -8.59 -13.81
CA LYS A 40 21.54 -8.83 -15.26
C LYS A 40 20.08 -9.03 -15.68
N PRO A 41 19.70 -8.71 -16.94
CA PRO A 41 18.34 -8.95 -17.45
C PRO A 41 17.82 -10.37 -17.23
N GLN A 42 18.69 -11.38 -17.37
CA GLN A 42 18.32 -12.78 -17.10
C GLN A 42 18.00 -13.05 -15.63
N GLU A 43 18.70 -12.38 -14.70
CA GLU A 43 18.42 -12.46 -13.27
C GLU A 43 17.10 -11.75 -12.95
N LEU A 44 16.84 -10.60 -13.57
CA LEU A 44 15.57 -9.88 -13.45
C LEU A 44 14.38 -10.75 -13.88
N LYS A 45 14.53 -11.45 -15.01
CA LYS A 45 13.53 -12.41 -15.48
C LYS A 45 13.33 -13.59 -14.53
N THR A 46 14.41 -14.24 -14.15
CA THR A 46 14.33 -15.49 -13.38
C THR A 46 13.85 -15.25 -11.95
N GLN A 47 14.20 -14.11 -11.35
CA GLN A 47 13.89 -13.83 -9.94
C GLN A 47 12.62 -13.01 -9.77
N PHE A 48 12.38 -12.03 -10.64
CA PHE A 48 11.28 -11.07 -10.48
C PHE A 48 10.20 -11.22 -11.56
N GLY A 49 10.37 -12.14 -12.51
CA GLY A 49 9.40 -12.39 -13.58
C GLY A 49 9.36 -11.28 -14.62
N LEU A 50 10.43 -10.48 -14.72
CA LEU A 50 10.52 -9.35 -15.65
C LEU A 50 10.99 -9.80 -17.03
N GLU A 51 10.18 -9.53 -18.04
CA GLU A 51 10.53 -9.84 -19.43
C GLU A 51 11.44 -8.74 -20.01
N PRO A 52 12.21 -9.01 -21.07
CA PRO A 52 13.08 -8.00 -21.70
C PRO A 52 12.36 -6.70 -22.04
N ILE A 53 11.11 -6.79 -22.50
CA ILE A 53 10.27 -5.63 -22.82
C ILE A 53 9.95 -4.75 -21.60
N ASP A 54 9.93 -5.31 -20.39
CA ASP A 54 9.73 -4.53 -19.16
C ASP A 54 10.99 -3.73 -18.82
N ILE A 55 12.17 -4.30 -19.10
CA ILE A 55 13.50 -3.71 -18.86
C ILE A 55 13.84 -2.65 -19.92
N GLU A 56 13.35 -2.82 -21.14
CA GLU A 56 13.47 -1.79 -22.19
C GLU A 56 12.55 -0.59 -21.90
N ARG A 57 11.38 -0.85 -21.30
CA ARG A 57 10.41 0.20 -20.94
C ARG A 57 10.77 0.95 -19.66
N LEU A 58 11.49 0.32 -18.74
CA LEU A 58 11.87 0.86 -17.45
C LEU A 58 13.38 0.71 -17.29
N SER A 59 14.12 1.80 -17.07
CA SER A 59 15.57 1.68 -16.90
C SER A 59 15.91 0.72 -15.73
N PRO A 60 17.03 -0.01 -15.81
CA PRO A 60 17.46 -0.91 -14.73
C PRO A 60 17.50 -0.24 -13.35
N GLU A 61 17.96 1.02 -13.29
CA GLU A 61 18.04 1.83 -12.08
C GLU A 61 16.64 2.09 -11.49
N PHE A 62 15.65 2.35 -12.34
CA PHE A 62 14.27 2.55 -11.92
C PHE A 62 13.67 1.24 -11.39
N ILE A 63 13.87 0.14 -12.11
CA ILE A 63 13.40 -1.19 -11.68
C ILE A 63 13.97 -1.53 -10.31
N GLN A 64 15.27 -1.32 -10.12
CA GLN A 64 15.94 -1.51 -8.84
C GLN A 64 15.26 -0.69 -7.74
N HIS A 65 15.11 0.62 -7.96
CA HIS A 65 14.52 1.51 -6.96
C HIS A 65 13.08 1.13 -6.62
N ALA A 66 12.29 0.74 -7.62
CA ALA A 66 10.93 0.27 -7.41
C ALA A 66 10.90 -1.05 -6.63
N LEU A 67 11.77 -2.01 -6.95
CA LEU A 67 11.90 -3.27 -6.21
C LEU A 67 12.27 -3.02 -4.74
N ASP A 68 13.22 -2.13 -4.46
CA ASP A 68 13.61 -1.76 -3.09
C ASP A 68 12.41 -1.28 -2.27
N ILE A 69 11.49 -0.55 -2.89
CA ILE A 69 10.26 -0.09 -2.24
C ILE A 69 9.28 -1.26 -2.06
N LEU A 70 9.04 -2.03 -3.11
CA LEU A 70 8.03 -3.10 -3.14
C LEU A 70 8.37 -4.28 -2.24
N THR A 71 9.64 -4.46 -1.87
CA THR A 71 10.08 -5.52 -0.97
C THR A 71 10.37 -5.05 0.45
N TYR A 72 10.38 -3.73 0.70
CA TYR A 72 10.65 -3.17 2.01
C TYR A 72 9.65 -3.65 3.05
N SER A 73 10.10 -4.25 4.16
CA SER A 73 9.25 -4.78 5.23
C SER A 73 9.67 -4.30 6.62
N GLU A 74 8.78 -4.37 7.62
CA GLU A 74 9.06 -4.06 9.04
C GLU A 74 10.09 -5.02 9.71
N PHE A 75 10.45 -6.10 9.00
CA PHE A 75 11.33 -7.15 9.49
C PHE A 75 12.77 -7.04 8.97
N ASP A 76 13.08 -6.02 8.18
CA ASP A 76 14.38 -5.81 7.51
C ASP A 76 15.47 -5.14 8.38
N GLN A 77 15.32 -5.18 9.71
CA GLN A 77 16.20 -4.64 10.78
C GLN A 77 16.37 -3.10 10.85
N THR A 78 16.65 -2.65 12.09
CA THR A 78 16.70 -1.29 12.66
C THR A 78 16.55 -0.11 11.70
N TYR A 79 15.35 0.48 11.70
CA TYR A 79 15.07 1.72 11.00
C TYR A 79 15.77 2.90 11.66
N ASN A 80 16.62 3.60 10.92
CA ASN A 80 16.96 4.98 11.27
C ASN A 80 15.74 5.86 10.94
N GLN A 81 14.99 6.24 11.97
CA GLN A 81 13.79 7.05 11.83
C GLN A 81 14.09 8.43 11.23
N GLU A 82 15.25 8.99 11.53
CA GLU A 82 15.68 10.27 10.96
C GLU A 82 15.91 10.12 9.46
N ALA A 83 16.61 9.08 9.02
CA ALA A 83 16.82 8.81 7.59
C ALA A 83 15.50 8.58 6.82
N ILE A 84 14.51 7.94 7.43
CA ILE A 84 13.17 7.75 6.84
C ILE A 84 12.45 9.09 6.74
N TYR A 85 12.47 9.88 7.80
CA TYR A 85 11.85 11.19 7.80
C TYR A 85 12.51 12.13 6.79
N ASP A 86 13.85 12.13 6.74
CA ASP A 86 14.64 12.92 5.80
C ASP A 86 14.34 12.55 4.35
N PHE A 87 14.04 11.28 4.05
CA PHE A 87 13.60 10.88 2.71
C PHE A 87 12.35 11.67 2.24
N PHE A 88 11.40 11.95 3.14
CA PHE A 88 10.23 12.77 2.81
C PHE A 88 10.58 14.24 2.64
N LEU A 89 11.69 14.70 3.21
CA LEU A 89 12.12 16.10 3.20
C LEU A 89 13.18 16.43 2.16
N GLN A 90 13.81 15.42 1.55
CA GLN A 90 14.88 15.58 0.57
C GLN A 90 14.38 15.35 -0.85
N GLY A 91 14.80 16.18 -1.81
CA GLY A 91 14.45 16.03 -3.22
C GLY A 91 14.40 17.37 -3.93
N ASP A 92 14.31 17.31 -5.25
CA ASP A 92 13.99 18.48 -6.08
C ASP A 92 12.47 18.76 -5.95
N PHE A 93 12.14 19.68 -5.06
CA PHE A 93 10.78 20.19 -4.85
C PHE A 93 10.65 21.59 -5.44
N ALA A 94 9.43 21.98 -5.82
CA ALA A 94 9.23 23.35 -6.27
C ALA A 94 9.51 24.34 -5.11
N PRO A 95 10.05 25.54 -5.39
CA PRO A 95 10.30 26.56 -4.36
C PRO A 95 9.05 26.95 -3.54
N GLY A 96 7.85 26.70 -4.06
CA GLY A 96 6.57 26.95 -3.39
C GLY A 96 5.95 25.75 -2.68
N ASP A 97 6.59 24.58 -2.66
CA ASP A 97 6.00 23.39 -2.03
C ASP A 97 5.84 23.56 -0.52
N ASN A 98 4.65 23.21 -0.02
CA ASN A 98 4.31 23.32 1.39
C ASN A 98 5.16 22.40 2.30
N ILE A 99 5.98 21.50 1.74
CA ILE A 99 6.98 20.72 2.49
C ILE A 99 8.00 21.62 3.20
N GLN A 100 8.19 22.86 2.76
CA GLN A 100 9.05 23.84 3.41
C GLN A 100 8.44 24.39 4.72
N LEU A 101 7.11 24.29 4.90
CA LEU A 101 6.45 24.78 6.10
C LEU A 101 6.81 23.92 7.33
N PRO A 102 7.34 24.49 8.42
CA PRO A 102 7.70 23.74 9.62
C PRO A 102 6.53 22.93 10.20
N VAL A 103 5.31 23.44 10.07
CA VAL A 103 4.10 22.76 10.53
C VAL A 103 3.77 21.52 9.72
N ILE A 104 4.00 21.50 8.40
CA ILE A 104 3.80 20.33 7.55
C ILE A 104 4.83 19.26 7.90
N ARG A 105 6.11 19.65 8.01
CA ARG A 105 7.19 18.77 8.47
C ARG A 105 6.87 18.11 9.82
N LYS A 106 6.37 18.91 10.78
CA LYS A 106 5.93 18.41 12.09
C LYS A 106 4.77 17.41 11.96
N LEU A 107 3.77 17.68 11.13
CA LEU A 107 2.64 16.76 10.89
C LEU A 107 3.08 15.45 10.24
N ILE A 108 4.05 15.47 9.33
CA ILE A 108 4.68 14.27 8.74
C ILE A 108 5.34 13.45 9.85
N LYS A 109 6.18 14.07 10.68
CA LYS A 109 6.85 13.40 11.81
C LYS A 109 5.86 12.80 12.82
N GLU A 110 4.82 13.56 13.18
CA GLU A 110 3.75 13.10 14.08
C GLU A 110 2.98 11.91 13.48
N GLY A 111 2.60 11.98 12.20
CA GLY A 111 1.90 10.90 11.51
C GLY A 111 2.75 9.62 11.44
N LEU A 112 4.04 9.73 11.13
CA LEU A 112 4.98 8.60 11.15
C LEU A 112 5.08 7.97 12.54
N GLY A 113 5.19 8.80 13.60
CA GLY A 113 5.22 8.32 14.99
C GLY A 113 3.94 7.62 15.42
N LEU A 114 2.78 8.09 14.95
CA LEU A 114 1.50 7.42 15.17
C LEU A 114 1.44 6.06 14.44
N MET A 115 1.85 5.99 13.18
CA MET A 115 1.81 4.72 12.42
C MET A 115 2.70 3.62 13.01
N GLN A 116 3.71 3.97 13.81
CA GLN A 116 4.53 3.01 14.56
C GLN A 116 3.77 2.30 15.68
N THR A 117 2.73 2.93 16.22
CA THR A 117 1.91 2.32 17.28
C THR A 117 0.80 1.44 16.72
N SER A 118 0.60 1.44 15.40
CA SER A 118 -0.40 0.62 14.72
C SER A 118 -0.22 -0.85 15.08
N GLN A 119 -1.30 -1.47 15.53
CA GLN A 119 -1.39 -2.92 15.72
C GLN A 119 -2.09 -3.61 14.54
N ASP A 120 -2.34 -2.89 13.44
CA ASP A 120 -2.86 -3.51 12.20
C ASP A 120 -1.77 -4.40 11.61
N PRO A 121 -2.04 -5.70 11.36
CA PRO A 121 -1.04 -6.60 10.79
C PRO A 121 -0.56 -6.18 9.39
N ALA A 122 -1.34 -5.38 8.66
CA ALA A 122 -1.04 -4.96 7.31
C ALA A 122 -0.84 -3.45 7.16
N HIS A 123 -1.30 -2.60 8.09
CA HIS A 123 -1.31 -1.13 7.96
C HIS A 123 -0.46 -0.47 9.04
N GLY A 124 0.85 -0.74 9.01
CA GLY A 124 1.83 -0.18 9.95
C GLY A 124 2.69 0.94 9.37
N PHE A 125 3.72 1.31 10.12
CA PHE A 125 4.72 2.32 9.77
C PHE A 125 5.35 2.11 8.38
N THR A 126 5.73 0.87 8.06
CA THR A 126 6.38 0.52 6.80
C THR A 126 5.47 0.57 5.60
N HIS A 127 4.17 0.29 5.76
CA HIS A 127 3.16 0.57 4.74
C HIS A 127 3.11 2.07 4.40
N ALA A 128 3.04 2.94 5.42
CA ALA A 128 3.06 4.40 5.20
C ALA A 128 4.32 4.85 4.45
N ILE A 129 5.48 4.22 4.72
CA ILE A 129 6.73 4.49 4.01
C ILE A 129 6.65 4.04 2.55
N ARG A 130 6.19 2.81 2.27
CA ARG A 130 6.06 2.31 0.88
C ARG A 130 5.11 3.20 0.08
N CYS A 131 3.94 3.53 0.63
CA CYS A 131 3.00 4.46 0.00
C CYS A 131 3.62 5.82 -0.24
N GLY A 132 4.34 6.37 0.74
CA GLY A 132 5.06 7.63 0.58
C GLY A 132 6.10 7.60 -0.54
N ARG A 133 6.91 6.53 -0.62
CA ARG A 133 7.92 6.35 -1.66
C ARG A 133 7.31 6.19 -3.05
N LEU A 134 6.26 5.38 -3.18
CA LEU A 134 5.51 5.21 -4.42
C LEU A 134 4.85 6.52 -4.86
N ALA A 135 4.22 7.25 -3.93
CA ALA A 135 3.63 8.56 -4.20
C ALA A 135 4.68 9.58 -4.68
N LYS A 136 5.91 9.52 -4.15
CA LYS A 136 7.02 10.39 -4.57
C LYS A 136 7.45 10.11 -6.01
N ILE A 137 7.56 8.84 -6.40
CA ILE A 137 7.85 8.46 -7.79
C ILE A 137 6.78 9.02 -8.73
N LEU A 138 5.51 8.83 -8.39
CA LEU A 138 4.39 9.33 -9.20
C LEU A 138 4.36 10.86 -9.25
N TYR A 139 4.62 11.53 -8.12
CA TYR A 139 4.75 12.98 -8.03
C TYR A 139 5.82 13.51 -9.00
N GLN A 140 7.02 12.94 -8.95
CA GLN A 140 8.14 13.39 -9.80
C GLN A 140 7.84 13.22 -11.28
N ALA A 141 7.20 12.11 -11.65
CA ALA A 141 6.79 11.85 -13.03
C ALA A 141 5.69 12.80 -13.53
N LEU A 142 4.77 13.21 -12.65
CA LEU A 142 3.61 14.03 -13.01
C LEU A 142 3.86 15.54 -12.89
N ARG A 143 4.82 15.97 -12.06
CA ARG A 143 5.14 17.39 -11.81
C ARG A 143 5.36 18.22 -13.08
N PRO A 144 6.05 17.74 -14.15
CA PRO A 144 6.22 18.53 -15.37
C PRO A 144 4.91 18.92 -16.05
N ALA A 145 3.90 18.03 -16.03
CA ALA A 145 2.57 18.29 -16.58
C ALA A 145 1.64 19.00 -15.58
N HIS A 146 1.95 18.93 -14.28
CA HIS A 146 1.17 19.49 -13.19
C HIS A 146 2.04 20.37 -12.28
N PRO A 147 2.45 21.57 -12.73
CA PRO A 147 3.40 22.42 -12.01
C PRO A 147 2.89 22.95 -10.67
N ARG A 148 1.57 22.84 -10.40
CA ARG A 148 0.94 23.21 -9.12
C ARG A 148 0.82 22.03 -8.14
N LEU A 149 1.34 20.87 -8.51
CA LEU A 149 1.34 19.70 -7.64
C LEU A 149 2.31 19.91 -6.48
N ASP A 150 1.82 19.75 -5.27
CA ASP A 150 2.54 20.08 -4.04
C ASP A 150 2.94 18.81 -3.28
N TRP A 151 4.25 18.62 -3.08
CA TRP A 151 4.75 17.45 -2.36
C TRP A 151 4.37 17.46 -0.86
N GLY A 152 4.28 18.62 -0.22
CA GLY A 152 3.87 18.73 1.19
C GLY A 152 2.46 18.20 1.41
N VAL A 153 1.54 18.46 0.48
CA VAL A 153 0.18 17.91 0.51
C VAL A 153 0.21 16.39 0.33
N LEU A 154 0.93 15.88 -0.67
CA LEU A 154 1.02 14.44 -0.96
C LEU A 154 1.71 13.66 0.15
N ALA A 155 2.84 14.14 0.66
CA ALA A 155 3.59 13.50 1.73
C ALA A 155 2.76 13.41 3.01
N THR A 156 2.05 14.49 3.36
CA THR A 156 1.15 14.49 4.51
C THR A 156 -0.01 13.53 4.28
N ALA A 157 -0.65 13.56 3.11
CA ALA A 157 -1.76 12.67 2.81
C ALA A 157 -1.35 11.19 2.83
N ALA A 158 -0.22 10.83 2.21
CA ALA A 158 0.30 9.47 2.17
C ALA A 158 0.57 8.88 3.57
N ILE A 159 1.05 9.70 4.51
CA ILE A 159 1.29 9.24 5.89
C ILE A 159 -0.02 9.13 6.69
N TRP A 160 -0.95 10.05 6.46
CA TRP A 160 -2.17 10.15 7.27
C TRP A 160 -3.35 9.34 6.72
N HIS A 161 -3.25 8.76 5.51
CA HIS A 161 -4.43 8.15 4.87
C HIS A 161 -5.05 6.97 5.61
N ASP A 162 -4.25 6.20 6.36
CA ASP A 162 -4.70 5.03 7.13
C ASP A 162 -4.53 5.19 8.66
N ILE A 163 -4.27 6.42 9.13
CA ILE A 163 -4.03 6.75 10.53
C ILE A 163 -5.18 6.31 11.45
N TYR A 164 -6.42 6.29 10.93
CA TYR A 164 -7.60 5.90 11.70
C TYR A 164 -7.53 4.43 12.16
N ARG A 165 -6.87 3.57 11.39
CA ARG A 165 -6.76 2.14 11.69
C ARG A 165 -6.03 1.84 12.99
N ILE A 166 -5.11 2.72 13.41
CA ILE A 166 -4.32 2.56 14.65
C ILE A 166 -5.22 2.28 15.86
N ASN A 167 -6.33 3.02 15.98
CA ASN A 167 -7.23 2.95 17.14
C ASN A 167 -8.50 2.13 16.89
N HIS A 168 -8.75 1.70 15.65
CA HIS A 168 -10.03 1.14 15.22
C HIS A 168 -9.94 -0.27 14.62
N LEU A 169 -8.94 -1.05 15.05
CA LEU A 169 -8.75 -2.47 14.70
C LEU A 169 -9.87 -3.39 15.17
N GLY A 170 -10.67 -2.94 16.13
CA GLY A 170 -11.65 -3.74 16.86
C GLY A 170 -12.71 -4.39 15.98
N PHE A 171 -12.99 -3.83 14.80
CA PHE A 171 -13.90 -4.46 13.85
C PHE A 171 -13.23 -5.55 13.00
N LEU A 172 -12.07 -5.27 12.41
CA LEU A 172 -11.36 -6.20 11.51
C LEU A 172 -10.79 -7.42 12.23
N TYR A 173 -9.99 -7.21 13.28
CA TYR A 173 -9.09 -8.26 13.75
C TYR A 173 -9.47 -8.84 15.11
N SER A 174 -10.29 -8.14 15.90
CA SER A 174 -10.72 -8.64 17.21
C SER A 174 -11.75 -9.76 17.08
N LYS A 175 -11.32 -11.01 17.34
CA LYS A 175 -12.20 -12.19 17.45
C LYS A 175 -13.33 -12.01 18.47
N ASN A 176 -13.14 -11.09 19.42
CA ASN A 176 -14.01 -10.86 20.56
C ASN A 176 -14.97 -9.69 20.40
N SER A 177 -14.94 -8.94 19.28
CA SER A 177 -15.89 -7.86 19.07
C SER A 177 -17.32 -8.39 19.01
N LEU A 178 -18.25 -7.66 19.61
CA LEU A 178 -19.68 -8.02 19.65
C LEU A 178 -20.23 -8.19 18.22
N TRP A 179 -19.84 -7.29 17.32
CA TRP A 179 -20.20 -7.36 15.91
C TRP A 179 -19.65 -8.60 15.22
N ARG A 180 -18.36 -8.94 15.40
CA ARG A 180 -17.81 -10.16 14.79
C ARG A 180 -18.47 -11.40 15.33
N LYS A 181 -18.81 -11.46 16.63
CA LYS A 181 -19.56 -12.57 17.25
C LYS A 181 -20.98 -12.68 16.68
N ALA A 182 -21.70 -11.57 16.55
CA ALA A 182 -23.05 -11.52 16.01
C ALA A 182 -23.11 -11.91 14.52
N LEU A 183 -22.10 -11.48 13.75
CA LEU A 183 -22.04 -11.71 12.31
C LEU A 183 -21.42 -13.06 11.93
N ARG A 184 -20.90 -13.87 12.86
CA ARG A 184 -20.25 -15.17 12.57
C ARG A 184 -21.09 -16.10 11.69
N LYS A 185 -22.42 -15.98 11.76
CA LYS A 185 -23.36 -16.85 11.06
C LYS A 185 -23.85 -16.27 9.72
N ILE A 186 -23.45 -15.05 9.37
CA ILE A 186 -23.91 -14.35 8.15
C ILE A 186 -22.69 -13.87 7.38
N ASP A 187 -22.09 -14.79 6.62
CA ASP A 187 -20.88 -14.57 5.83
C ASP A 187 -20.95 -13.35 4.91
N ILE A 188 -22.10 -13.14 4.25
CA ILE A 188 -22.28 -12.03 3.31
C ILE A 188 -22.21 -10.65 3.99
N LEU A 189 -22.69 -10.53 5.23
CA LEU A 189 -22.60 -9.27 5.97
C LEU A 189 -21.16 -9.00 6.42
N GLN A 190 -20.40 -10.04 6.78
CA GLN A 190 -18.97 -9.87 7.05
C GLN A 190 -18.23 -9.38 5.80
N ASP A 191 -18.50 -9.99 4.65
CA ASP A 191 -17.84 -9.62 3.38
C ASP A 191 -18.20 -8.19 2.94
N LEU A 192 -19.46 -7.77 3.13
CA LEU A 192 -19.88 -6.39 2.83
C LEU A 192 -19.21 -5.36 3.74
N ILE A 193 -19.00 -5.68 5.02
CA ILE A 193 -18.33 -4.72 5.91
C ILE A 193 -16.84 -4.67 5.60
N ILE A 194 -16.19 -5.82 5.37
CA ILE A 194 -14.81 -5.90 4.87
C ILE A 194 -14.66 -5.07 3.58
N TYR A 195 -15.61 -5.21 2.66
CA TYR A 195 -15.64 -4.43 1.43
C TYR A 195 -15.76 -2.93 1.71
N SER A 196 -16.60 -2.51 2.64
CA SER A 196 -16.84 -1.09 2.93
C SER A 196 -15.73 -0.42 3.75
N ILE A 197 -14.78 -1.20 4.28
CA ILE A 197 -13.93 -0.69 5.35
C ILE A 197 -12.98 0.41 4.91
N HIS A 198 -12.43 0.30 3.69
CA HIS A 198 -11.58 1.33 3.12
C HIS A 198 -12.28 2.70 3.10
N ARG A 199 -13.60 2.74 2.88
CA ARG A 199 -14.38 3.99 2.93
C ARG A 199 -14.46 4.55 4.36
N GLN A 200 -14.67 3.69 5.34
CA GLN A 200 -14.73 4.08 6.75
C GLN A 200 -13.37 4.61 7.21
N ASP A 201 -12.29 3.92 6.84
CA ASP A 201 -10.92 4.28 7.17
C ASP A 201 -10.54 5.63 6.55
N SER A 202 -10.81 5.86 5.27
CA SER A 202 -10.52 7.15 4.62
C SER A 202 -11.31 8.32 5.24
N ILE A 203 -12.60 8.13 5.56
CA ILE A 203 -13.41 9.15 6.24
C ILE A 203 -12.85 9.41 7.64
N GLY A 204 -12.60 8.35 8.41
CA GLY A 204 -12.05 8.43 9.76
C GLY A 204 -10.69 9.14 9.79
N SER A 205 -9.80 8.81 8.86
CA SER A 205 -8.47 9.41 8.72
C SER A 205 -8.56 10.89 8.35
N SER A 206 -9.46 11.24 7.43
CA SER A 206 -9.72 12.64 7.05
C SER A 206 -10.20 13.47 8.23
N LEU A 207 -11.18 12.98 8.98
CA LEU A 207 -11.72 13.65 10.17
C LEU A 207 -10.67 13.77 11.27
N PHE A 208 -9.88 12.71 11.48
CA PHE A 208 -8.80 12.73 12.46
C PHE A 208 -7.73 13.76 12.09
N PHE A 209 -7.32 13.81 10.83
CA PHE A 209 -6.39 14.83 10.33
C PHE A 209 -6.94 16.23 10.51
N LEU A 210 -8.21 16.49 10.15
CA LEU A 210 -8.85 17.81 10.30
C LEU A 210 -8.86 18.30 11.76
N LYS A 211 -9.05 17.36 12.71
CA LYS A 211 -8.98 17.62 14.16
C LYS A 211 -7.55 17.95 14.58
N GLN A 212 -6.57 17.14 14.19
CA GLN A 212 -5.16 17.29 14.59
C GLN A 212 -4.48 18.52 13.98
N SER A 213 -4.92 18.95 12.80
CA SER A 213 -4.38 20.12 12.09
C SER A 213 -5.17 21.40 12.35
N ARG A 214 -6.21 21.37 13.20
CA ARG A 214 -7.05 22.53 13.50
C ARG A 214 -6.21 23.69 14.05
N LYS A 215 -6.39 24.89 13.49
CA LYS A 215 -5.62 26.12 13.80
C LYS A 215 -4.11 26.05 13.53
N ARG A 216 -3.57 24.91 13.06
CA ARG A 216 -2.15 24.74 12.72
C ARG A 216 -1.88 25.06 11.24
N LEU A 217 -2.86 24.80 10.38
CA LEU A 217 -2.77 25.04 8.93
C LEU A 217 -3.83 26.04 8.45
N PRO A 218 -3.55 26.80 7.39
CA PRO A 218 -4.57 27.56 6.66
C PRO A 218 -5.73 26.67 6.23
N LYS A 219 -6.95 27.23 6.25
CA LYS A 219 -8.19 26.46 5.99
C LYS A 219 -8.16 25.73 4.64
N GLN A 220 -7.64 26.38 3.59
CA GLN A 220 -7.56 25.81 2.24
C GLN A 220 -6.57 24.64 2.17
N LEU A 221 -5.33 24.83 2.61
CA LEU A 221 -4.30 23.77 2.63
C LEU A 221 -4.75 22.56 3.46
N ARG A 222 -5.36 22.82 4.62
CA ARG A 222 -5.90 21.77 5.48
C ARG A 222 -7.01 20.96 4.77
N ALA A 223 -7.92 21.63 4.07
CA ALA A 223 -8.98 20.95 3.34
C ALA A 223 -8.43 20.15 2.15
N GLN A 224 -7.45 20.70 1.44
CA GLN A 224 -6.79 20.02 0.32
C GLN A 224 -6.14 18.69 0.76
N ILE A 225 -5.40 18.70 1.89
CA ILE A 225 -4.80 17.47 2.45
C ILE A 225 -5.90 16.49 2.90
N ALA A 226 -6.95 16.99 3.56
CA ALA A 226 -8.06 16.12 3.99
C ALA A 226 -8.78 15.46 2.81
N ILE A 227 -9.01 16.18 1.71
CA ILE A 227 -9.63 15.63 0.50
C ILE A 227 -8.70 14.63 -0.19
N ALA A 228 -7.38 14.89 -0.20
CA ALA A 228 -6.40 13.94 -0.71
C ALA A 228 -6.37 12.63 0.11
N ILE A 229 -6.49 12.71 1.44
CA ILE A 229 -6.65 11.54 2.34
C ILE A 229 -7.95 10.80 2.06
N LEU A 230 -9.04 11.54 1.83
CA LEU A 230 -10.36 10.97 1.62
C LEU A 230 -10.43 10.12 0.34
N GLY A 231 -9.58 10.38 -0.65
CA GLY A 231 -9.54 9.61 -1.90
C GLY A 231 -10.88 9.67 -2.65
N GLU A 232 -11.18 8.69 -3.50
CA GLU A 232 -12.35 8.65 -4.40
C GLU A 232 -13.75 8.64 -3.75
N HIS A 233 -13.87 9.00 -2.48
CA HIS A 233 -15.09 8.82 -1.69
C HIS A 233 -16.07 10.01 -1.73
N THR A 234 -16.06 10.82 -2.80
CA THR A 234 -16.71 12.14 -2.81
C THR A 234 -17.21 12.63 -4.17
N PHE A 235 -17.96 13.74 -4.15
CA PHE A 235 -18.48 14.45 -5.32
C PHE A 235 -17.37 15.14 -6.11
N GLU A 236 -16.66 14.38 -6.95
CA GLU A 236 -15.49 14.83 -7.72
C GLU A 236 -15.70 16.18 -8.41
N PHE A 237 -16.86 16.38 -9.05
CA PHE A 237 -17.20 17.64 -9.71
C PHE A 237 -17.15 18.85 -8.78
N LEU A 238 -17.69 18.73 -7.56
CA LEU A 238 -17.71 19.83 -6.60
C LEU A 238 -16.32 20.08 -6.02
N GLU A 239 -15.58 19.02 -5.73
CA GLU A 239 -14.23 19.16 -5.20
C GLU A 239 -13.28 19.82 -6.19
N GLU A 240 -13.33 19.43 -7.46
CA GLU A 240 -12.51 20.03 -8.51
C GLU A 240 -12.86 21.51 -8.72
N LYS A 241 -14.14 21.89 -8.52
CA LYS A 241 -14.58 23.29 -8.55
C LYS A 241 -13.99 24.11 -7.39
N PHE A 242 -13.94 23.56 -6.17
CA PHE A 242 -13.44 24.27 -4.99
C PHE A 242 -11.91 24.16 -4.80
N TYR A 243 -11.31 23.10 -5.32
CA TYR A 243 -9.90 22.75 -5.21
C TYR A 243 -9.40 22.23 -6.57
N PRO A 244 -9.11 23.12 -7.53
CA PRO A 244 -8.65 22.71 -8.85
C PRO A 244 -7.38 21.86 -8.80
N GLY A 245 -7.37 20.75 -9.54
CA GLY A 245 -6.31 19.75 -9.58
C GLY A 245 -6.35 18.72 -8.45
N ILE A 246 -7.36 18.74 -7.56
CA ILE A 246 -7.43 17.82 -6.41
C ILE A 246 -7.53 16.36 -6.83
N SER A 247 -8.17 16.07 -7.96
CA SER A 247 -8.23 14.75 -8.59
C SER A 247 -6.85 14.11 -8.77
N VAL A 248 -5.83 14.89 -9.15
CA VAL A 248 -4.45 14.39 -9.32
C VAL A 248 -3.87 13.93 -7.99
N TYR A 249 -4.09 14.68 -6.91
CA TYR A 249 -3.62 14.30 -5.57
C TYR A 249 -4.27 12.98 -5.11
N LYS A 250 -5.60 12.90 -5.24
CA LYS A 250 -6.38 11.70 -4.88
C LYS A 250 -5.90 10.48 -5.66
N ASN A 251 -5.66 10.64 -6.96
CA ASN A 251 -5.18 9.57 -7.81
C ASN A 251 -3.78 9.12 -7.42
N ILE A 252 -2.84 10.03 -7.11
CA ILE A 252 -1.48 9.63 -6.68
C ILE A 252 -1.55 8.79 -5.40
N ILE A 253 -2.29 9.23 -4.40
CA ILE A 253 -2.42 8.50 -3.12
C ILE A 253 -3.09 7.14 -3.34
N LEU A 254 -4.17 7.09 -4.11
CA LEU A 254 -4.85 5.83 -4.43
C LEU A 254 -3.92 4.86 -5.17
N ASN A 255 -3.20 5.34 -6.19
CA ASN A 255 -2.29 4.49 -6.96
C ASN A 255 -1.16 3.95 -6.07
N ALA A 256 -0.59 4.78 -5.20
CA ALA A 256 0.45 4.36 -4.28
C ALA A 256 -0.04 3.27 -3.31
N ASP A 257 -1.22 3.44 -2.71
CA ASP A 257 -1.83 2.44 -1.83
C ASP A 257 -2.14 1.14 -2.59
N VAL A 258 -2.78 1.24 -3.76
CA VAL A 258 -3.12 0.08 -4.59
C VAL A 258 -1.89 -0.71 -5.05
N ILE A 259 -0.79 -0.04 -5.41
CA ILE A 259 0.47 -0.71 -5.75
C ILE A 259 1.04 -1.41 -4.51
N ASP A 260 1.01 -0.75 -3.35
CA ASP A 260 1.50 -1.34 -2.10
C ASP A 260 0.68 -2.56 -1.64
N MET A 261 -0.63 -2.57 -1.90
CA MET A 261 -1.50 -3.71 -1.59
C MET A 261 -1.04 -5.03 -2.21
N VAL A 262 -0.39 -4.97 -3.38
CA VAL A 262 0.15 -6.13 -4.09
C VAL A 262 1.67 -6.22 -4.01
N SER A 263 2.29 -5.49 -3.08
CA SER A 263 3.74 -5.55 -2.86
C SER A 263 4.14 -6.78 -2.04
N THR A 264 5.38 -7.24 -2.26
CA THR A 264 5.91 -8.39 -1.51
C THR A 264 6.16 -8.03 -0.04
N GLY A 265 6.62 -6.81 0.23
CA GLY A 265 6.83 -6.30 1.59
C GLY A 265 5.54 -6.30 2.40
N ARG A 266 4.44 -5.82 1.81
CA ARG A 266 3.10 -5.84 2.40
C ARG A 266 2.63 -7.25 2.75
N TRP A 267 2.84 -8.18 1.83
CA TRP A 267 2.47 -9.59 2.02
C TRP A 267 3.22 -10.22 3.19
N GLU A 268 4.54 -10.07 3.21
CA GLU A 268 5.40 -10.61 4.26
C GLU A 268 5.07 -10.04 5.63
N GLU A 269 4.82 -8.73 5.72
CA GLU A 269 4.43 -8.07 6.97
C GLU A 269 3.16 -8.68 7.53
N THR A 270 2.13 -8.72 6.67
CA THR A 270 0.82 -9.24 7.03
C THR A 270 0.90 -10.69 7.47
N HIS A 271 1.65 -11.53 6.75
CA HIS A 271 1.85 -12.92 7.12
C HIS A 271 2.60 -13.07 8.45
N ARG A 272 3.72 -12.36 8.63
CA ARG A 272 4.53 -12.47 9.85
C ARG A 272 3.81 -11.95 11.08
N ASN A 273 3.09 -10.85 11.00
CA ASN A 273 2.31 -10.32 12.12
C ASN A 273 1.23 -11.29 12.59
N VAL A 274 0.53 -11.94 11.67
CA VAL A 274 -0.48 -12.93 12.03
C VAL A 274 0.13 -14.19 12.64
N ILE A 275 1.32 -14.58 12.21
CA ILE A 275 1.99 -15.80 12.69
C ILE A 275 2.71 -15.56 14.01
N LEU A 276 3.58 -14.55 14.07
CA LEU A 276 4.49 -14.31 15.19
C LEU A 276 3.79 -13.57 16.33
N ARG A 277 2.93 -12.59 16.00
CA ARG A 277 2.23 -11.77 17.00
C ARG A 277 0.82 -12.28 17.31
N HIS A 278 0.38 -13.36 16.65
CA HIS A 278 -0.95 -13.95 16.82
C HIS A 278 -2.12 -12.94 16.76
N GLN A 279 -1.95 -11.85 16.01
CA GLN A 279 -2.87 -10.70 16.02
C GLN A 279 -4.27 -11.03 15.44
N THR A 280 -4.39 -12.02 14.55
CA THR A 280 -5.69 -12.51 14.06
C THR A 280 -5.62 -13.99 13.66
N ASP A 281 -6.74 -14.55 13.22
CA ASP A 281 -6.79 -15.91 12.66
C ASP A 281 -6.20 -15.96 11.26
N ARG A 282 -5.44 -17.02 10.95
CA ARG A 282 -4.92 -17.24 9.59
C ARG A 282 -6.03 -17.40 8.56
N ALA A 283 -7.13 -18.10 8.87
CA ALA A 283 -8.23 -18.29 7.93
C ALA A 283 -8.96 -16.96 7.66
N PHE A 284 -9.15 -16.15 8.71
CA PHE A 284 -9.76 -14.84 8.56
C PHE A 284 -8.85 -13.86 7.79
N LEU A 285 -7.55 -13.87 8.05
CA LEU A 285 -6.60 -13.07 7.28
C LEU A 285 -6.61 -13.50 5.81
N LYS A 286 -6.59 -14.80 5.51
CA LYS A 286 -6.69 -15.30 4.13
C LYS A 286 -7.96 -14.81 3.44
N ARG A 287 -9.10 -14.80 4.14
CA ARG A 287 -10.36 -14.24 3.61
C ARG A 287 -10.24 -12.73 3.34
N MET A 288 -9.71 -11.96 4.29
CA MET A 288 -9.44 -10.52 4.12
C MET A 288 -8.55 -10.24 2.90
N ILE A 289 -7.44 -10.95 2.80
CA ILE A 289 -6.48 -10.85 1.70
C ILE A 289 -7.13 -11.23 0.37
N THR A 290 -7.89 -12.33 0.33
CA THR A 290 -8.53 -12.82 -0.90
C THR A 290 -9.61 -11.86 -1.37
N LEU A 291 -10.43 -11.33 -0.46
CA LEU A 291 -11.41 -10.30 -0.76
C LEU A 291 -10.71 -9.01 -1.21
N ASN A 292 -9.66 -8.58 -0.52
CA ASN A 292 -8.86 -7.43 -0.91
C ASN A 292 -8.22 -7.63 -2.29
N ALA A 293 -7.71 -8.82 -2.60
CA ALA A 293 -7.19 -9.14 -3.92
C ALA A 293 -8.31 -9.10 -4.98
N LEU A 294 -9.42 -9.81 -4.77
CA LEU A 294 -10.55 -9.85 -5.69
C LEU A 294 -11.11 -8.47 -6.02
N PHE A 295 -11.28 -7.62 -5.01
CA PHE A 295 -11.85 -6.28 -5.19
C PHE A 295 -10.82 -5.26 -5.66
N ASN A 296 -9.61 -5.29 -5.09
CA ASN A 296 -8.60 -4.28 -5.39
C ASN A 296 -7.75 -4.60 -6.61
N ILE A 297 -7.69 -5.85 -7.10
CA ILE A 297 -7.05 -6.13 -8.40
C ILE A 297 -7.93 -5.63 -9.55
N SER A 298 -9.25 -5.85 -9.48
CA SER A 298 -10.17 -5.24 -10.45
C SER A 298 -10.10 -3.71 -10.37
N ARG A 299 -10.07 -3.15 -9.15
CA ARG A 299 -9.84 -1.72 -8.95
C ARG A 299 -8.50 -1.26 -9.50
N ALA A 300 -7.40 -1.98 -9.27
CA ALA A 300 -6.06 -1.62 -9.73
C ALA A 300 -5.95 -1.67 -11.26
N LYS A 301 -6.52 -2.68 -11.89
CA LYS A 301 -6.55 -2.80 -13.36
C LYS A 301 -7.35 -1.66 -14.00
N ASN A 302 -8.41 -1.18 -13.33
CA ASN A 302 -9.36 -0.22 -13.91
C ASN A 302 -9.16 1.24 -13.45
N LYS A 303 -8.55 1.47 -12.29
CA LYS A 303 -8.41 2.81 -11.66
C LYS A 303 -6.98 3.33 -11.61
N VAL A 304 -6.01 2.55 -12.09
CA VAL A 304 -4.67 3.08 -12.30
C VAL A 304 -4.69 4.02 -13.50
N THR A 305 -4.52 5.32 -13.22
CA THR A 305 -4.78 6.40 -14.18
C THR A 305 -3.56 6.83 -14.99
N PHE A 306 -2.36 6.36 -14.65
CA PHE A 306 -1.10 6.84 -15.25
C PHE A 306 -0.24 5.68 -15.78
N PRO A 307 0.45 5.84 -16.93
CA PRO A 307 1.30 4.79 -17.49
C PRO A 307 2.35 4.25 -16.51
N LEU A 308 3.02 5.14 -15.77
CA LEU A 308 4.04 4.74 -14.79
C LEU A 308 3.45 3.96 -13.62
N ALA A 309 2.27 4.35 -13.14
CA ALA A 309 1.58 3.61 -12.08
C ALA A 309 1.18 2.20 -12.54
N HIS A 310 0.80 2.04 -13.82
CA HIS A 310 0.49 0.74 -14.40
C HIS A 310 1.73 -0.16 -14.46
N GLN A 311 2.86 0.41 -14.87
CA GLN A 311 4.15 -0.30 -14.89
C GLN A 311 4.59 -0.73 -13.48
N LEU A 312 4.48 0.15 -12.49
CA LEU A 312 4.77 -0.18 -11.08
C LEU A 312 3.85 -1.26 -10.53
N TYR A 313 2.56 -1.19 -10.86
CA TYR A 313 1.59 -2.22 -10.48
C TYR A 313 1.96 -3.59 -11.07
N GLN A 314 2.26 -3.65 -12.37
CA GLN A 314 2.68 -4.89 -13.03
C GLN A 314 3.97 -5.46 -12.43
N LEU A 315 4.95 -4.60 -12.11
CA LEU A 315 6.18 -5.00 -11.42
C LEU A 315 5.89 -5.61 -10.04
N ALA A 316 5.02 -4.96 -9.25
CA ALA A 316 4.59 -5.46 -7.94
C ALA A 316 3.91 -6.83 -8.05
N GLN A 317 2.96 -6.98 -8.99
CA GLN A 317 2.27 -8.23 -9.25
C GLN A 317 3.23 -9.37 -9.64
N LYS A 318 4.13 -9.13 -10.59
CA LYS A 318 5.11 -10.12 -11.05
C LYS A 318 6.04 -10.57 -9.92
N THR A 319 6.52 -9.61 -9.14
CA THR A 319 7.41 -9.89 -8.00
C THR A 319 6.69 -10.66 -6.90
N LEU A 320 5.48 -10.25 -6.53
CA LEU A 320 4.67 -10.96 -5.54
C LEU A 320 4.36 -12.39 -6.00
N TYR A 321 4.03 -12.59 -7.27
CA TYR A 321 3.77 -13.92 -7.82
C TYR A 321 5.01 -14.82 -7.76
N GLN A 322 6.19 -14.31 -8.15
CA GLN A 322 7.43 -15.09 -8.07
C GLN A 322 7.78 -15.47 -6.63
N HIS A 323 7.61 -14.52 -5.70
CA HIS A 323 7.77 -14.77 -4.27
C HIS A 323 6.80 -15.85 -3.77
N GLY A 324 5.52 -15.72 -4.14
CA GLY A 324 4.48 -16.70 -3.86
C GLY A 324 4.85 -18.09 -4.39
N MET A 325 5.25 -18.21 -5.65
CA MET A 325 5.61 -19.50 -6.26
C MET A 325 6.74 -20.21 -5.50
N ARG A 326 7.68 -19.45 -4.95
CA ARG A 326 8.84 -19.98 -4.22
C ARG A 326 8.51 -20.44 -2.80
N TYR A 327 7.68 -19.69 -2.08
CA TYR A 327 7.46 -19.89 -0.65
C TYR A 327 6.07 -20.37 -0.28
N TYR A 328 5.08 -20.00 -1.09
CA TYR A 328 3.66 -20.24 -0.88
C TYR A 328 3.01 -20.76 -2.17
N PRO A 329 3.50 -21.87 -2.78
CA PRO A 329 3.09 -22.29 -4.13
C PRO A 329 1.59 -22.50 -4.30
N ASP A 330 0.91 -22.91 -3.23
CA ASP A 330 -0.54 -23.09 -3.22
C ASP A 330 -1.30 -21.76 -3.17
N ASP A 331 -0.80 -20.78 -2.41
CA ASP A 331 -1.29 -19.40 -2.44
C ASP A 331 -0.96 -18.75 -3.79
N ALA A 332 0.17 -19.10 -4.41
CA ALA A 332 0.61 -18.62 -5.72
C ALA A 332 -0.32 -19.09 -6.85
N LYS A 333 -0.88 -20.31 -6.76
CA LYS A 333 -1.88 -20.80 -7.70
C LYS A 333 -3.14 -19.92 -7.68
N MET A 334 -3.61 -19.57 -6.49
CA MET A 334 -4.72 -18.63 -6.31
C MET A 334 -4.34 -17.21 -6.77
N MET A 335 -3.14 -16.73 -6.44
CA MET A 335 -2.62 -15.45 -6.91
C MET A 335 -2.50 -15.40 -8.43
N LYS A 336 -2.19 -16.50 -9.12
CA LYS A 336 -2.15 -16.56 -10.59
C LYS A 336 -3.52 -16.24 -11.18
N GLU A 337 -4.56 -16.91 -10.68
CA GLU A 337 -5.95 -16.71 -11.09
C GLU A 337 -6.42 -15.28 -10.79
N LEU A 338 -5.98 -14.69 -9.66
CA LEU A 338 -6.37 -13.35 -9.24
C LEU A 338 -5.59 -12.23 -9.93
N LEU A 339 -4.26 -12.33 -9.99
CA LEU A 339 -3.34 -11.27 -10.40
C LEU A 339 -3.00 -11.35 -11.89
N MET A 340 -2.82 -12.56 -12.43
CA MET A 340 -2.19 -12.80 -13.73
C MET A 340 -3.16 -13.14 -14.87
N ASP A 341 -4.45 -13.32 -14.59
CA ASP A 341 -5.44 -13.45 -15.67
C ASP A 341 -5.48 -12.15 -16.48
N LYS A 342 -5.25 -12.31 -17.80
CA LYS A 342 -5.39 -11.22 -18.76
C LYS A 342 -6.80 -10.65 -18.65
N PRO A 343 -6.98 -9.33 -18.74
CA PRO A 343 -8.31 -8.79 -18.99
C PRO A 343 -8.87 -9.50 -20.23
N SER A 344 -10.08 -10.05 -20.07
CA SER A 344 -10.85 -10.66 -21.15
C SER A 344 -11.12 -9.64 -22.25
#